data_AF-A0A1X0Q9S8-F1
#
_entry.id   AF-A0A1X0Q9S8-F1
#
_cell.length_a   1.000
_cell.length_b   1.000
_cell.length_c   1.000
_cell.angle_alpha   90.00
_cell.angle_beta   90.00
_cell.angle_gamma   90.00
#
_symmetry.space_group_name_H-M   'P 1'
#
loop_
_entity.id
_entity.type
_entity.pdbx_description
1 polymer ?
#
loop_
_entity_poly.entity_id
_entity_poly.type
_entity_poly.pdbx_seq_one_letter_code
_entity_poly.pdbx_strand_id
1 'polypeptide(L)'
;MNNKETEEIRNKLKDYKPLLPDTIMNYFLEKNGVKTNNKEVKNLINAMSHKFLTDVAVNAKQFNKIRRKASGKDIRFLTEKKTTLTIEDLEKALKEMGINVSRPHYFS
;
A
#
# COMPACT_ATOMS: atom_id res chain seq x y z
N MET A 1 6.64 -2.81 22.62
CA MET A 1 6.77 -1.37 22.33
C MET A 1 7.11 -0.69 23.62
N ASN A 2 8.29 -0.10 23.72
CA ASN A 2 8.68 0.64 24.92
C ASN A 2 7.89 1.96 24.97
N ASN A 3 7.49 2.40 26.16
CA ASN A 3 6.66 3.61 26.34
C ASN A 3 7.26 4.86 25.64
N LYS A 4 8.59 4.91 25.58
CA LYS A 4 9.36 5.96 24.87
C LYS A 4 9.09 6.00 23.35
N GLU A 5 8.95 4.86 22.69
CA GLU A 5 8.71 4.77 21.24
C GLU A 5 7.29 5.26 20.88
N THR A 6 6.31 4.91 21.72
CA THR A 6 4.92 5.34 21.54
C THR A 6 4.79 6.87 21.63
N GLU A 7 5.45 7.48 22.61
CA GLU A 7 5.46 8.94 22.77
C GLU A 7 6.16 9.65 21.61
N GLU A 8 7.23 9.06 21.07
CA GLU A 8 7.91 9.60 19.89
C GLU A 8 7.00 9.60 18.66
N ILE A 9 6.29 8.50 18.41
CA ILE A 9 5.31 8.41 17.30
C ILE A 9 4.21 9.44 17.50
N ARG A 10 3.67 9.55 18.72
CA ARG A 10 2.60 10.51 19.03
C ARG A 10 3.03 11.94 18.74
N ASN A 11 4.25 12.31 19.09
CA ASN A 11 4.77 13.63 18.80
C ASN A 11 4.93 13.86 17.29
N LYS A 12 5.47 12.89 16.55
CA LYS A 12 5.58 12.97 15.08
C LYS A 12 4.22 13.06 14.37
N LEU A 13 3.17 12.46 14.94
CA LEU A 13 1.81 12.50 14.37
C LEU A 13 1.15 13.88 14.46
N LYS A 14 1.59 14.76 15.38
CA LYS A 14 1.06 16.13 15.49
C LYS A 14 1.40 16.96 14.26
N ASP A 15 2.61 16.78 13.73
CA ASP A 15 3.11 17.49 12.55
C ASP A 15 2.88 16.72 11.24
N TYR A 16 2.33 15.50 11.32
CA TYR A 16 2.04 14.70 10.15
C TYR A 16 0.96 15.35 9.28
N LYS A 17 1.27 15.54 8.00
CA LYS A 17 0.32 16.00 6.99
C LYS A 17 -0.36 14.77 6.35
N PRO A 18 -1.65 14.53 6.62
CA PRO A 18 -2.37 13.38 6.07
C PRO A 18 -2.43 13.43 4.54
N LEU A 19 -2.31 12.26 3.90
CA LEU A 19 -2.48 12.12 2.45
C LEU A 19 -3.97 12.09 2.08
N LEU A 20 -4.77 11.34 2.85
CA LEU A 20 -6.22 11.30 2.65
C LEU A 20 -6.89 12.55 3.25
N PRO A 21 -7.78 13.23 2.51
CA PRO A 21 -8.62 14.30 3.04
C PRO A 21 -9.47 13.88 4.25
N ASP A 22 -9.69 14.81 5.17
CA ASP A 22 -10.47 14.57 6.40
C ASP A 22 -11.89 14.08 6.11
N THR A 23 -12.55 14.57 5.06
CA THR A 23 -13.89 14.12 4.66
C THR A 23 -13.94 12.63 4.33
N ILE A 24 -12.93 12.13 3.61
CA ILE A 24 -12.83 10.70 3.25
C ILE A 24 -12.55 9.87 4.51
N MET A 25 -11.66 10.36 5.39
CA MET A 25 -11.36 9.70 6.64
C MET A 25 -12.61 9.60 7.53
N ASN A 26 -13.35 10.69 7.70
CA ASN A 26 -14.59 10.71 8.49
C ASN A 26 -15.63 9.75 7.93
N TYR A 27 -15.82 9.71 6.60
CA TYR A 27 -16.73 8.77 5.96
C TYR A 27 -16.39 7.31 6.30
N PHE A 28 -15.13 6.90 6.17
CA PHE A 28 -14.74 5.53 6.50
C PHE A 28 -14.83 5.22 8.00
N LEU A 29 -14.50 6.17 8.87
CA LEU A 29 -14.65 6.01 10.31
C LEU A 29 -16.12 5.82 10.70
N GLU A 30 -17.01 6.70 10.24
CA GLU A 30 -18.45 6.63 10.51
C GLU A 30 -19.08 5.36 9.94
N LYS A 31 -18.69 4.96 8.72
CA LYS A 31 -19.13 3.71 8.10
C LYS A 31 -18.78 2.48 8.95
N ASN A 32 -17.68 2.52 9.69
CA ASN A 32 -17.25 1.46 10.60
C ASN A 32 -17.70 1.69 12.06
N GLY A 33 -18.60 2.64 12.31
CA GLY A 33 -19.14 2.93 13.65
C GLY A 33 -18.19 3.71 14.57
N VAL A 34 -17.09 4.26 14.04
CA VAL A 34 -16.11 5.02 14.81
C VAL A 34 -16.39 6.52 14.67
N LYS A 35 -16.70 7.19 15.78
CA LYS A 35 -16.79 8.65 15.86
C LYS A 35 -15.67 9.17 16.73
N THR A 36 -14.74 9.92 16.16
CA THR A 36 -13.65 10.55 16.90
C THR A 36 -13.33 11.94 16.36
N ASN A 37 -13.10 12.88 17.28
CA ASN A 37 -12.60 14.22 16.97
C ASN A 37 -11.09 14.33 17.23
N ASN A 38 -10.44 13.27 17.72
CA ASN A 38 -9.02 13.29 17.99
C ASN A 38 -8.22 13.22 16.67
N LYS A 39 -7.54 14.32 16.34
CA LYS A 39 -6.72 14.45 15.13
C LYS A 39 -5.53 13.48 15.12
N GLU A 40 -4.91 13.17 16.26
CA GLU A 40 -3.80 12.22 16.35
C GLU A 40 -4.23 10.83 15.92
N VAL A 41 -5.43 10.39 16.31
CA VAL A 41 -6.00 9.10 15.92
C VAL A 41 -6.28 9.06 14.42
N LYS A 42 -6.87 10.13 13.85
CA LYS A 42 -7.10 10.23 12.41
C LYS A 42 -5.80 10.20 11.62
N ASN A 43 -4.79 10.94 12.09
CA ASN A 43 -3.46 10.97 11.48
C ASN A 43 -2.77 9.61 11.55
N LEU A 44 -2.89 8.89 12.66
CA LEU A 44 -2.35 7.53 12.80
C LEU A 44 -2.99 6.58 11.79
N ILE A 45 -4.31 6.57 11.68
CA ILE A 45 -5.03 5.71 10.73
C ILE A 45 -4.64 6.06 9.29
N ASN A 46 -4.49 7.36 8.98
CA ASN A 46 -4.03 7.84 7.69
C ASN A 46 -2.62 7.32 7.37
N ALA A 47 -1.69 7.47 8.33
CA ALA A 47 -0.31 7.02 8.19
C ALA A 47 -0.22 5.50 8.02
N MET A 48 -1.00 4.72 8.79
CA MET A 48 -1.04 3.26 8.64
C MET A 48 -1.60 2.83 7.28
N SER A 49 -2.68 3.47 6.82
CA SER A 49 -3.28 3.21 5.51
C SER A 49 -2.28 3.51 4.39
N HIS A 50 -1.57 4.63 4.50
CA HIS A 50 -0.55 5.04 3.54
C HIS A 50 0.66 4.10 3.54
N LYS A 51 1.12 3.67 4.72
CA LYS A 51 2.19 2.66 4.86
C LYS A 51 1.78 1.35 4.18
N PHE A 52 0.58 0.86 4.48
CA PHE A 52 0.06 -0.37 3.88
C PHE A 52 0.05 -0.30 2.34
N LEU A 53 -0.51 0.78 1.78
CA LEU A 53 -0.52 0.97 0.32
C LEU A 53 0.89 1.03 -0.28
N THR A 54 1.82 1.70 0.42
CA THR A 54 3.22 1.81 0.00
C THR A 54 3.90 0.44 0.00
N ASP A 55 3.72 -0.36 1.04
CA ASP A 55 4.31 -1.70 1.15
C ASP A 55 3.83 -2.60 0.01
N VAL A 56 2.50 -2.60 -0.27
CA VAL A 56 1.92 -3.34 -1.41
C VAL A 56 2.53 -2.88 -2.74
N ALA A 57 2.62 -1.57 -2.97
CA ALA A 57 3.14 -1.02 -4.22
C ALA A 57 4.65 -1.33 -4.41
N VAL A 58 5.44 -1.25 -3.34
CA VAL A 58 6.87 -1.57 -3.35
C VAL A 58 7.08 -3.05 -3.64
N ASN A 59 6.33 -3.93 -2.98
CA ASN A 59 6.42 -5.38 -3.20
C ASN A 59 5.99 -5.74 -4.63
N ALA A 60 4.90 -5.18 -5.13
CA ALA A 60 4.46 -5.40 -6.52
C ALA A 60 5.53 -4.93 -7.53
N LYS A 61 6.17 -3.77 -7.29
CA LYS A 61 7.29 -3.29 -8.11
C LYS A 61 8.49 -4.24 -8.07
N GLN A 62 8.77 -4.85 -6.91
CA GLN A 62 9.83 -5.85 -6.77
C GLN A 62 9.53 -7.12 -7.57
N PHE A 63 8.30 -7.64 -7.49
CA PHE A 63 7.85 -8.77 -8.31
C PHE A 63 7.95 -8.47 -9.81
N ASN A 64 7.55 -7.26 -10.23
CA ASN A 64 7.69 -6.82 -11.61
C ASN A 64 9.15 -6.87 -12.07
N LYS A 65 10.08 -6.36 -11.25
CA LYS A 65 11.52 -6.36 -11.54
C LYS A 65 12.08 -7.78 -11.65
N ILE A 66 11.68 -8.69 -10.76
CA ILE A 66 12.11 -10.10 -10.78
C ILE A 66 11.62 -10.78 -12.06
N ARG A 67 10.33 -10.66 -12.38
CA ARG A 67 9.74 -11.23 -13.60
C ARG A 67 10.39 -10.70 -14.87
N ARG A 68 10.64 -9.40 -14.95
CA ARG A 68 11.31 -8.76 -16.09
C ARG A 68 12.74 -9.27 -16.27
N LYS A 69 13.49 -9.50 -15.19
CA LYS A 69 14.83 -10.09 -15.25
C LYS A 69 14.80 -11.55 -15.74
N ALA A 70 13.78 -12.30 -15.34
CA ALA A 70 13.60 -13.69 -15.76
C ALA A 70 13.22 -13.83 -17.25
N SER A 71 12.58 -12.82 -17.84
CA SER A 71 12.07 -12.86 -19.22
C SER A 71 13.15 -12.76 -20.33
N GLY A 72 14.44 -12.81 -20.00
CA GLY A 72 15.55 -12.72 -20.95
C GLY A 72 15.70 -11.34 -21.62
N LYS A 73 16.95 -10.93 -21.89
CA LYS A 73 17.23 -9.73 -22.70
C LYS A 73 17.01 -10.09 -24.17
N ASP A 74 15.77 -10.05 -24.66
CA ASP A 74 15.57 -10.04 -26.12
C ASP A 74 16.09 -8.69 -26.65
N ILE A 75 17.28 -8.74 -27.24
CA ILE A 75 18.08 -7.61 -27.70
C ILE A 75 17.32 -6.80 -28.77
N ARG A 76 16.33 -7.43 -29.44
CA ARG A 76 15.48 -6.82 -30.47
C ARG A 76 14.45 -5.83 -29.91
N PHE A 77 14.18 -5.86 -28.61
CA PHE A 77 13.22 -4.99 -27.93
C PHE A 77 13.88 -4.13 -26.84
N LEU A 78 15.09 -3.65 -27.13
CA LEU A 78 15.94 -2.82 -26.26
C LEU A 78 15.37 -1.42 -25.94
N THR A 79 14.19 -1.08 -26.43
CA THR A 79 13.45 0.10 -25.95
C THR A 79 13.05 -0.11 -24.50
N GLU A 80 13.30 0.89 -23.65
CA GLU A 80 12.94 0.89 -22.23
C GLU A 80 11.46 0.48 -22.03
N LYS A 81 11.21 -0.80 -21.73
CA LYS A 81 9.86 -1.23 -21.36
C LYS A 81 9.47 -0.46 -20.10
N LYS A 82 8.48 0.42 -20.23
CA LYS A 82 7.91 1.19 -19.12
C LYS A 82 7.47 0.22 -18.02
N THR A 83 7.76 0.57 -16.78
CA THR A 83 7.30 -0.21 -15.63
C THR A 83 5.78 -0.08 -15.54
N THR A 84 5.09 -1.22 -15.58
CA THR A 84 3.63 -1.31 -15.46
C THR A 84 3.26 -2.10 -14.22
N LEU A 85 2.22 -1.66 -13.51
CA LEU A 85 1.61 -2.45 -12.44
C LEU A 85 0.71 -3.49 -13.09
N THR A 86 0.99 -4.77 -12.87
CA THR A 86 0.22 -5.88 -13.45
C THR A 86 -0.48 -6.69 -12.35
N ILE A 87 -1.60 -7.33 -12.68
CA ILE A 87 -2.36 -8.17 -11.74
C ILE A 87 -1.48 -9.28 -11.16
N GLU A 88 -0.71 -9.98 -11.99
CA GLU A 88 0.20 -11.05 -11.52
C GLU A 88 1.23 -10.58 -10.46
N ASP A 89 1.77 -9.35 -10.59
CA ASP A 89 2.72 -8.81 -9.61
C ASP A 89 2.00 -8.41 -8.32
N LEU A 90 0.79 -7.85 -8.46
CA LEU A 90 -0.05 -7.42 -7.35
C LEU A 90 -0.57 -8.61 -6.54
N GLU A 91 -1.02 -9.68 -7.20
CA GLU A 91 -1.48 -10.92 -6.57
C GLU A 91 -0.38 -11.55 -5.72
N LYS A 92 0.86 -11.58 -6.23
CA LYS A 92 2.02 -12.05 -5.46
C LYS A 92 2.30 -11.17 -4.25
N ALA A 93 2.29 -9.85 -4.43
CA ALA A 93 2.50 -8.89 -3.33
C ALA A 93 1.44 -9.02 -2.22
N LEU A 94 0.17 -9.16 -2.60
CA LEU A 94 -0.94 -9.33 -1.66
C LEU A 94 -0.90 -10.70 -0.96
N LYS A 95 -0.48 -11.75 -1.67
CA LYS A 95 -0.34 -13.10 -1.11
C LYS A 95 0.71 -13.15 0.01
N GLU A 96 1.81 -12.40 -0.10
CA GLU A 96 2.80 -12.28 0.98
C GLU A 96 2.23 -11.63 2.25
N MET A 97 1.20 -10.80 2.10
CA MET A 97 0.48 -10.17 3.21
C MET A 97 -0.71 -11.00 3.71
N GLY A 98 -0.89 -12.22 3.20
CA GLY A 98 -2.00 -13.12 3.57
C GLY A 98 -3.32 -12.81 2.86
N ILE A 99 -3.33 -11.95 1.84
CA ILE A 99 -4.52 -11.61 1.06
C ILE A 99 -4.53 -12.45 -0.21
N ASN A 100 -5.51 -13.36 -0.33
CA ASN A 100 -5.67 -14.18 -1.53
C ASN A 100 -6.56 -13.47 -2.56
N VAL A 101 -6.00 -13.21 -3.74
CA VAL A 101 -6.74 -12.72 -4.90
C VAL A 101 -6.76 -13.84 -5.93
N SER A 102 -7.90 -14.51 -6.05
CA SER A 102 -8.12 -15.58 -7.04
C SER A 102 -9.02 -15.02 -8.13
N ARG A 103 -8.46 -14.77 -9.31
CA ARG A 103 -9.20 -14.37 -10.49
C ARG A 103 -8.81 -15.28 -11.66
N PRO A 104 -9.77 -15.87 -12.37
CA PRO A 104 -9.46 -16.64 -13.57
C PRO A 104 -8.99 -15.70 -14.68
N HIS A 105 -8.04 -16.15 -15.50
CA HIS A 105 -7.56 -15.36 -16.65
C HIS A 105 -8.62 -15.20 -17.75
N TYR A 106 -9.57 -16.13 -17.82
CA TYR A 106 -10.71 -16.12 -18.72
C TYR A 106 -11.89 -16.82 -18.05
N PHE A 107 -13.10 -16.42 -18.40
CA PHE A 107 -14.31 -17.16 -18.07
C PHE A 107 -14.66 -18.04 -19.28
N SER A 108 -15.01 -19.30 -19.05
CA SER A 108 -15.55 -20.21 -20.07
C SER A 108 -17.05 -20.04 -20.21
#